data_AF-A0A8T3R004-F1
#
_entry.id   AF-A0A8T3R004-F1
#
_cell.length_a   1.000
_cell.length_b   1.000
_cell.length_c   1.000
_cell.angle_alpha   90.00
_cell.angle_beta   90.00
_cell.angle_gamma   90.00
#
_symmetry.space_group_name_H-M   'P 1'
#
loop_
_entity.id
_entity.type
_entity.pdbx_description
1 polymer ?
#
loop_
_entity_poly.entity_id
_entity_poly.type
_entity_poly.pdbx_seq_one_letter_code
_entity_poly.pdbx_strand_id
1 'polypeptide(L)'
;MSETAKRFTGREADLLLAGVHLRLGSLALARSELEALAGRDGLDEPGLVDLAEARWRSGDLEGAGEAADAAIHDGEGPLLALIVAAEAAAARGRPTE
;
A
#
# COMPACT_ATOMS: atom_id res chain seq x y z
N MET A 1 -22.37 -23.54 -22.28
CA MET A 1 -22.10 -23.21 -20.86
C MET A 1 -21.42 -21.85 -20.85
N SER A 2 -22.19 -20.78 -20.64
CA SER A 2 -21.63 -19.42 -20.65
C SER A 2 -21.04 -19.14 -19.28
N GLU A 3 -19.71 -19.08 -19.23
CA GLU A 3 -18.96 -18.63 -18.07
C GLU A 3 -19.38 -17.19 -17.74
N THR A 4 -19.98 -17.00 -16.57
CA THR A 4 -20.46 -15.68 -16.14
C THR A 4 -19.24 -14.89 -15.69
N ALA A 5 -18.86 -13.85 -16.46
CA ALA A 5 -17.78 -12.95 -16.06
C ALA A 5 -18.07 -12.39 -14.67
N LYS A 6 -17.16 -12.62 -13.71
CA LYS A 6 -17.24 -12.05 -12.37
C LYS A 6 -17.27 -10.52 -12.49
N ARG A 7 -18.35 -9.89 -12.05
CA ARG A 7 -18.41 -8.43 -11.92
C ARG A 7 -17.73 -8.04 -10.61
N PHE A 8 -16.71 -7.20 -10.71
CA PHE A 8 -16.09 -6.58 -9.55
C PHE A 8 -16.98 -5.46 -9.01
N THR A 9 -16.94 -5.26 -7.69
CA THR A 9 -17.43 -4.03 -7.07
C THR A 9 -16.55 -2.84 -7.49
N GLY A 10 -17.05 -1.61 -7.34
CA GLY A 10 -16.24 -0.41 -7.65
C GLY A 10 -14.95 -0.36 -6.82
N ARG A 11 -15.02 -0.67 -5.52
CA ARG A 11 -13.85 -0.76 -4.63
C ARG A 11 -12.83 -1.80 -5.12
N GLU A 12 -13.29 -3.00 -5.49
CA GLU A 12 -12.39 -4.04 -6.00
C GLU A 12 -11.72 -3.61 -7.31
N ALA A 13 -12.44 -2.95 -8.20
CA ALA A 13 -11.87 -2.42 -9.44
C ALA A 13 -10.81 -1.34 -9.16
N ASP A 14 -11.07 -0.44 -8.21
CA ASP A 14 -10.12 0.60 -7.81
C ASP A 14 -8.83 0.01 -7.22
N LEU A 15 -8.93 -1.00 -6.33
CA LEU A 15 -7.77 -1.69 -5.76
C LEU A 15 -6.95 -2.42 -6.83
N LEU A 16 -7.62 -3.12 -7.75
CA LEU A 16 -6.96 -3.79 -8.86
C LEU A 16 -6.23 -2.81 -9.77
N LEU A 17 -6.87 -1.69 -10.10
CA LEU A 17 -6.29 -0.66 -10.95
C LEU A 17 -5.06 -0.02 -10.29
N ALA A 18 -5.16 0.35 -9.01
CA ALA A 18 -4.03 0.87 -8.25
C ALA A 18 -2.85 -0.11 -8.20
N GLY A 19 -3.13 -1.39 -7.94
CA GLY A 19 -2.10 -2.43 -7.97
C GLY A 19 -1.48 -2.63 -9.36
N VAL A 20 -2.23 -2.44 -10.44
CA VAL A 20 -1.67 -2.46 -11.81
C VAL A 20 -0.76 -1.26 -12.03
N HIS A 21 -1.19 -0.06 -11.67
CA HIS A 21 -0.36 1.15 -11.78
C HIS A 21 0.92 1.04 -10.96
N LEU A 22 0.86 0.49 -9.74
CA LEU A 22 2.02 0.25 -8.89
C LEU A 22 3.04 -0.69 -9.56
N ARG A 23 2.58 -1.83 -10.08
CA ARG A 23 3.43 -2.81 -10.76
C ARG A 23 4.06 -2.26 -12.04
N LEU A 24 3.35 -1.39 -12.75
CA LEU A 24 3.87 -0.69 -13.94
C LEU A 24 4.78 0.50 -13.60
N GLY A 25 4.98 0.81 -12.31
CA GLY A 25 5.83 1.91 -11.86
C GLY A 25 5.18 3.30 -12.01
N SER A 26 3.87 3.37 -12.24
CA SER A 26 3.11 4.63 -12.25
C SER A 26 2.86 5.12 -10.81
N LEU A 27 3.93 5.37 -10.06
CA LEU A 27 3.90 5.52 -8.61
C LEU A 27 3.01 6.64 -8.10
N ALA A 28 3.06 7.82 -8.74
CA ALA A 28 2.23 8.96 -8.34
C ALA A 28 0.72 8.67 -8.50
N LEU A 29 0.34 7.94 -9.55
CA LEU A 29 -1.04 7.57 -9.81
C LEU A 29 -1.52 6.51 -8.82
N ALA A 30 -0.74 5.42 -8.68
CA ALA A 30 -1.03 4.36 -7.72
C ALA A 30 -1.18 4.91 -6.29
N ARG A 31 -0.25 5.79 -5.87
CA ARG A 31 -0.32 6.46 -4.58
C ARG A 31 -1.59 7.28 -4.43
N SER A 32 -1.94 8.12 -5.40
CA SER A 32 -3.15 8.94 -5.33
C SER A 32 -4.43 8.10 -5.23
N GLU A 33 -4.49 6.98 -5.96
CA GLU A 33 -5.64 6.07 -5.93
C GLU A 33 -5.76 5.35 -4.57
N LEU A 34 -4.64 4.87 -4.03
CA LEU A 34 -4.58 4.20 -2.72
C LEU A 34 -4.85 5.16 -1.56
N GLU A 35 -4.35 6.39 -1.62
CA GLU A 35 -4.65 7.43 -0.61
C GLU A 35 -6.13 7.84 -0.66
N ALA A 36 -6.73 7.93 -1.85
CA ALA A 36 -8.16 8.16 -1.99
C ALA A 36 -9.00 7.01 -1.42
N LEU A 37 -8.55 5.76 -1.59
CA LEU A 37 -9.15 4.59 -0.94
C LEU A 37 -8.95 4.61 0.58
N ALA A 38 -7.77 4.98 1.07
CA ALA A 38 -7.49 5.08 2.50
C ALA A 38 -8.39 6.12 3.19
N GLY A 39 -8.58 7.30 2.57
CA GLY A 39 -9.42 8.37 3.09
C GLY A 39 -10.92 8.04 3.22
N ARG A 40 -11.34 6.87 2.72
CA ARG A 40 -12.72 6.35 2.80
C ARG A 40 -12.80 4.96 3.44
N ASP A 41 -11.80 4.57 4.22
CA ASP A 41 -11.68 3.24 4.86
C ASP A 41 -11.80 2.09 3.86
N GLY A 42 -11.32 2.32 2.64
CA GLY A 42 -11.49 1.43 1.50
C GLY A 42 -10.35 0.45 1.29
N LEU A 43 -9.28 0.48 2.08
CA LEU A 43 -8.16 -0.46 1.95
C LEU A 43 -8.42 -1.74 2.74
N ASP A 44 -8.09 -2.87 2.13
CA ASP A 44 -7.87 -4.14 2.82
C ASP A 44 -6.37 -4.30 3.08
N GLU A 45 -5.99 -5.38 3.76
CA GLU A 45 -4.58 -5.66 4.09
C GLU A 45 -3.67 -5.62 2.85
N PRO A 46 -3.98 -6.26 1.70
CA PRO A 46 -3.19 -6.08 0.48
C PRO A 46 -3.11 -4.63 0.00
N GLY A 47 -4.22 -3.89 0.06
CA GLY A 47 -4.23 -2.46 -0.28
C GLY A 47 -3.37 -1.60 0.65
N LEU A 48 -3.25 -1.95 1.93
CA LEU A 48 -2.34 -1.29 2.87
C LEU A 48 -0.87 -1.55 2.51
N VAL A 49 -0.54 -2.78 2.11
CA VAL A 49 0.80 -3.14 1.61
C VAL A 49 1.13 -2.37 0.33
N ASP A 50 0.19 -2.30 -0.62
CA ASP A 50 0.37 -1.53 -1.86
C ASP A 50 0.57 -0.03 -1.56
N LEU A 51 -0.16 0.53 -0.58
CA LEU A 51 0.01 1.92 -0.16
C LEU A 51 1.39 2.15 0.48
N ALA A 52 1.83 1.22 1.35
CA ALA A 52 3.14 1.27 1.95
C ALA A 52 4.24 1.23 0.87
N GLU A 53 4.13 0.35 -0.12
CA GLU A 53 5.08 0.27 -1.24
C GLU A 53 5.10 1.57 -2.06
N ALA A 54 3.94 2.10 -2.42
CA ALA A 54 3.83 3.30 -3.24
C ALA A 54 4.47 4.52 -2.56
N ARG A 55 4.26 4.68 -1.25
CA ARG A 55 4.88 5.73 -0.44
C ARG A 55 6.38 5.51 -0.28
N TRP A 56 6.80 4.27 0.00
CA TRP A 56 8.21 3.90 0.15
C TRP A 56 9.02 4.21 -1.11
N ARG A 57 8.55 3.74 -2.27
CA ARG A 57 9.21 3.95 -3.57
C ARG A 57 9.18 5.42 -4.04
N SER A 58 8.31 6.24 -3.45
CA SER A 58 8.23 7.68 -3.71
C SER A 58 8.99 8.54 -2.69
N GLY A 59 9.65 7.92 -1.70
CA GLY A 59 10.48 8.61 -0.69
C GLY A 59 9.73 9.10 0.56
N ASP A 60 8.43 8.83 0.67
CA ASP A 60 7.65 9.15 1.88
C ASP A 60 7.78 8.02 2.89
N LEU A 61 8.93 7.95 3.57
CA LEU A 61 9.25 6.88 4.52
C LEU A 61 8.35 6.89 5.76
N GLU A 62 7.95 8.07 6.24
CA GLU A 62 7.08 8.20 7.40
C GLU A 62 5.70 7.64 7.10
N GLY A 63 5.05 8.13 6.04
CA GLY A 63 3.74 7.64 5.62
C GLY A 63 3.75 6.20 5.13
N ALA A 64 4.89 5.71 4.61
CA ALA A 64 5.06 4.30 4.26
C ALA A 64 5.07 3.41 5.51
N GLY A 65 5.77 3.84 6.56
CA GLY A 65 5.79 3.14 7.85
C GLY A 65 4.40 3.06 8.48
N GLU A 66 3.64 4.15 8.47
CA GLU A 66 2.26 4.15 8.99
C GLU A 66 1.35 3.13 8.27
N ALA A 67 1.43 3.08 6.94
CA ALA A 67 0.64 2.13 6.15
C ALA A 67 1.10 0.68 6.37
N ALA A 68 2.40 0.46 6.52
CA ALA A 68 2.96 -0.87 6.81
C ALA A 68 2.55 -1.36 8.20
N ASP A 69 2.62 -0.51 9.22
CA ASP A 69 2.21 -0.84 10.59
C ASP A 69 0.72 -1.22 10.65
N ALA A 70 -0.13 -0.59 9.83
CA ALA A 70 -1.54 -0.96 9.72
C ALA A 70 -1.80 -2.33 9.07
N ALA A 71 -0.84 -2.86 8.30
CA ALA A 71 -0.92 -4.19 7.69
C ALA A 71 -0.31 -5.30 8.57
N ILE A 72 0.41 -4.94 9.63
CA ILE A 72 1.09 -5.87 10.54
C ILE A 72 0.22 -6.12 11.77
N HIS A 73 0.08 -7.39 12.16
CA HIS A 73 -0.70 -7.83 13.32
C HIS A 73 0.17 -8.71 14.20
N ASP A 74 0.30 -8.35 15.49
CA ASP A 74 1.11 -9.08 16.48
C ASP A 74 2.57 -9.33 16.05
N GLY A 75 3.13 -8.42 15.25
CA GLY A 75 4.50 -8.52 14.71
C GLY A 75 4.63 -9.44 13.50
N GLU A 76 3.54 -10.01 13.01
CA GLU A 76 3.47 -10.82 11.80
C GLU A 76 2.77 -10.03 10.69
N GLY A 77 3.19 -10.24 9.44
CA GLY A 77 2.57 -9.58 8.30
C GLY A 77 3.29 -9.89 6.99
N PRO A 78 2.79 -9.35 5.86
CA PRO A 78 3.45 -9.46 4.57
C PRO A 78 4.90 -8.96 4.65
N LEU A 79 5.84 -9.71 4.05
CA LEU A 79 7.28 -9.42 4.13
C LEU A 79 7.62 -7.97 3.75
N LEU A 80 6.96 -7.43 2.73
CA LEU A 80 7.18 -6.05 2.30
C LEU A 80 6.78 -5.04 3.38
N ALA A 81 5.66 -5.24 4.07
CA ALA A 81 5.26 -4.38 5.18
C ALA A 81 6.29 -4.43 6.32
N LEU A 82 6.77 -5.63 6.67
CA LEU A 82 7.81 -5.79 7.70
C LEU A 82 9.11 -5.04 7.34
N ILE A 83 9.54 -5.10 6.08
CA ILE A 83 10.72 -4.38 5.58
C ILE A 83 10.49 -2.87 5.66
N VAL A 84 9.36 -2.37 5.15
CA VAL A 84 9.05 -0.93 5.14
C VAL A 84 8.95 -0.38 6.57
N ALA A 85 8.28 -1.11 7.48
CA ALA A 85 8.20 -0.73 8.89
C ALA A 85 9.59 -0.65 9.55
N ALA A 86 10.45 -1.64 9.28
CA ALA A 86 11.82 -1.64 9.79
C ALA A 86 12.66 -0.48 9.23
N GLU A 87 12.54 -0.18 7.93
CA GLU A 87 13.22 0.96 7.31
C GLU A 87 12.75 2.30 7.86
N ALA A 88 11.43 2.48 8.01
CA ALA A 88 10.85 3.68 8.60
C ALA A 88 11.33 3.87 10.06
N ALA A 89 11.36 2.80 10.86
CA ALA A 89 11.89 2.82 12.22
C ALA A 89 13.38 3.18 12.25
N ALA A 90 14.18 2.61 11.35
CA ALA A 90 15.60 2.92 11.24
C ALA A 90 15.85 4.39 10.83
N ALA A 91 15.02 4.96 9.94
CA ALA A 91 15.13 6.36 9.53
C ALA A 91 14.86 7.32 10.69
N ARG A 92 13.86 7.03 11.53
CA ARG A 92 13.56 7.82 12.75
C ARG A 92 14.69 7.81 13.78
N GLY A 93 15.47 6.73 13.83
CA GLY A 93 16.61 6.57 14.74
C GLY A 93 17.91 7.24 14.29
N ARG A 94 17.99 7.77 13.07
CA ARG A 94 19.17 8.50 12.59
C ARG A 94 19.00 10.00 12.88
N PRO A 95 19.94 10.66 13.58
CA PRO A 95 20.03 12.11 13.56
C PRO A 95 20.23 12.53 12.10
N THR A 96 19.39 13.42 11.59
CA THR A 96 19.64 14.08 10.31
C THR A 96 20.96 14.83 10.43
N GLU A 97 21.98 14.40 9.68
CA GLU A 97 23.29 15.05 9.60
C GLU A 97 23.18 16.52 9.18
#